data_AF-A0A6P1CFX3-F1
#
_entry.id   AF-A0A6P1CFX3-F1
#
_cell.length_a   1.000
_cell.length_b   1.000
_cell.length_c   1.000
_cell.angle_alpha   90.00
_cell.angle_beta   90.00
_cell.angle_gamma   90.00
#
_symmetry.space_group_name_H-M   'P 1'
#
loop_
_entity.id
_entity.type
_entity.pdbx_description
1 polymer ?
#
loop_
_entity_poly.entity_id
_entity_poly.type
_entity_poly.pdbx_seq_one_letter_code
_entity_poly.pdbx_strand_id
1 'polypeptide(L)'
;MGKPTSPDEHTRTRQQRALELRLAGRNYDDIAAELHYASRASAWKAVQACLDRTEAETVTEYRYVQDCRYTNLFRAWWPAALTGDDKAASVVLRTLEALSKLHGLNRDTGTDNAASMSPAEFQQRLAEYVELATTTTTSAALTTGGDTPTSTGDTTTALEENNQ
;
A
#
# COMPACT_ATOMS: atom_id res chain seq x y z
N MET A 1 -9.06 -36.02 38.86
CA MET A 1 -9.84 -34.77 38.73
C MET A 1 -9.31 -34.02 37.51
N GLY A 2 -10.01 -34.07 36.37
CA GLY A 2 -9.59 -33.35 35.15
C GLY A 2 -9.73 -31.85 35.36
N LYS A 3 -8.77 -31.05 34.88
CA LYS A 3 -8.87 -29.58 34.90
C LYS A 3 -10.16 -29.16 34.20
N PRO A 4 -10.89 -28.15 34.71
CA PRO A 4 -12.06 -27.63 34.01
C PRO A 4 -11.58 -27.03 32.70
N THR A 5 -12.00 -27.60 31.57
CA THR A 5 -11.84 -27.00 30.24
C THR A 5 -12.47 -25.61 30.31
N SER A 6 -11.64 -24.55 30.29
CA SER A 6 -12.12 -23.18 30.41
C SER A 6 -13.17 -22.91 29.33
N PRO A 7 -14.27 -22.19 29.60
CA PRO A 7 -15.25 -21.75 28.59
C PRO A 7 -14.61 -21.12 27.34
N ASP A 8 -13.39 -20.61 27.48
CA ASP A 8 -12.59 -20.01 26.42
C ASP A 8 -12.07 -21.01 25.37
N GLU A 9 -11.77 -22.26 25.75
CA GLU A 9 -11.11 -23.22 24.85
C GLU A 9 -12.04 -23.69 23.74
N HIS A 10 -13.26 -24.13 24.08
CA HIS A 10 -14.28 -24.49 23.09
C HIS A 10 -14.61 -23.33 22.14
N THR A 11 -14.62 -22.10 22.68
CA THR A 11 -14.85 -20.89 21.88
C THR A 11 -13.72 -20.67 20.89
N ARG A 12 -12.46 -20.84 21.31
CA ARG A 12 -11.28 -20.72 20.45
C ARG A 12 -11.27 -21.78 19.35
N THR A 13 -11.55 -23.03 19.67
CA THR A 13 -11.63 -24.11 18.66
C THR A 13 -12.66 -23.80 17.58
N ARG A 14 -13.84 -23.29 17.97
CA ARG A 14 -14.87 -22.88 17.00
C ARG A 14 -14.44 -21.69 16.14
N GLN A 15 -13.77 -20.70 16.73
CA GLN A 15 -13.22 -19.55 16.00
C GLN A 15 -12.17 -19.96 14.97
N GLN A 16 -11.25 -20.85 15.34
CA GLN A 16 -10.24 -21.40 14.44
C GLN A 16 -10.90 -22.19 13.30
N ARG A 17 -11.88 -23.04 13.61
CA ARG A 17 -12.62 -23.77 12.59
C ARG A 17 -13.37 -22.84 11.63
N ALA A 18 -13.93 -21.75 12.14
CA ALA A 18 -14.58 -20.75 11.30
C ALA A 18 -13.59 -20.08 10.32
N LEU A 19 -12.36 -19.80 10.76
CA LEU A 19 -11.30 -19.26 9.90
C LEU A 19 -10.88 -20.25 8.81
N GLU A 20 -10.69 -21.52 9.16
CA GLU A 20 -10.37 -22.59 8.19
C GLU A 20 -11.45 -22.72 7.11
N LEU A 21 -12.74 -22.74 7.49
CA LEU A 21 -13.84 -22.80 6.55
C LEU A 21 -13.87 -21.57 5.63
N ARG A 22 -13.52 -20.39 6.16
CA ARG A 22 -13.44 -19.16 5.39
C ARG A 22 -12.27 -19.18 4.39
N LEU A 23 -11.11 -19.71 4.79
CA LEU A 23 -9.97 -19.96 3.89
C LEU A 23 -10.38 -20.89 2.75
N ALA A 24 -11.08 -21.98 3.06
CA ALA A 24 -11.66 -22.91 2.08
C ALA A 24 -12.74 -22.28 1.16
N GLY A 25 -13.14 -21.04 1.39
CA GLY A 25 -14.03 -20.27 0.52
C GLY A 25 -15.50 -20.33 0.89
N ARG A 26 -15.86 -20.93 2.03
CA ARG A 26 -17.24 -20.88 2.56
C ARG A 26 -17.66 -19.44 2.84
N ASN A 27 -18.94 -19.17 2.62
CA ASN A 27 -19.55 -17.90 3.01
C ASN A 27 -19.92 -17.91 4.51
N TYR A 28 -20.21 -16.75 5.11
CA TYR A 28 -20.52 -16.68 6.55
C TYR A 28 -21.86 -17.31 6.94
N ASP A 29 -22.80 -17.47 6.01
CA ASP A 29 -24.07 -18.15 6.27
C ASP A 29 -23.84 -19.66 6.37
N ASP A 30 -23.06 -20.24 5.45
CA ASP A 30 -22.66 -21.64 5.48
C ASP A 30 -21.88 -21.95 6.78
N ILE A 31 -20.94 -21.07 7.14
CA ILE A 31 -20.15 -21.21 8.38
C ILE A 31 -21.06 -21.13 9.60
N ALA A 32 -22.06 -20.23 9.59
CA ALA A 32 -23.00 -20.12 10.69
C ALA A 32 -23.86 -21.37 10.84
N ALA A 33 -24.33 -21.93 9.73
CA ALA A 33 -25.08 -23.18 9.72
C ALA A 33 -24.23 -24.37 10.18
N GLU A 34 -23.01 -24.52 9.65
CA GLU A 34 -22.10 -25.64 9.94
C GLU A 34 -21.60 -25.63 11.38
N LEU A 35 -21.28 -24.46 11.93
CA LEU A 35 -20.77 -24.33 13.30
C LEU A 35 -21.83 -23.96 14.32
N HIS A 36 -23.10 -23.89 13.92
CA HIS A 36 -24.23 -23.49 14.77
C HIS A 36 -24.03 -22.13 15.46
N TYR A 37 -23.62 -21.12 14.69
CA TYR A 37 -23.69 -19.73 15.13
C TYR A 37 -25.11 -19.19 14.99
N ALA A 38 -25.53 -18.31 15.89
CA ALA A 38 -26.87 -17.73 15.89
C ALA A 38 -27.18 -16.92 14.63
N SER A 39 -26.16 -16.39 13.95
CA SER A 39 -26.29 -15.59 12.75
C SER A 39 -25.00 -15.55 11.93
N ARG A 40 -25.15 -15.12 10.67
CA ARG A 40 -24.04 -14.69 9.80
C ARG A 40 -23.07 -13.74 10.49
N ALA A 41 -23.60 -12.74 11.21
CA ALA A 41 -22.80 -11.73 11.90
C ALA A 41 -21.96 -12.35 13.02
N SER A 42 -22.49 -13.33 13.76
CA SER A 42 -21.71 -14.05 14.78
C SER A 42 -20.60 -14.91 14.18
N ALA A 43 -20.82 -15.54 13.02
CA ALA A 43 -19.76 -16.25 12.30
C ALA A 43 -18.65 -15.30 11.84
N TRP A 44 -19.01 -14.13 11.28
CA TRP A 44 -18.04 -13.10 10.92
C TRP A 44 -17.21 -12.64 12.12
N LYS A 45 -17.86 -12.33 13.26
CA LYS A 45 -17.17 -11.92 14.50
C LYS A 45 -16.22 -13.01 15.00
N ALA A 46 -16.59 -14.29 14.89
CA ALA A 46 -15.74 -15.39 15.29
C ALA A 46 -14.46 -15.48 14.43
N VAL A 47 -14.57 -15.28 13.12
CA VAL A 47 -13.42 -15.24 12.20
C VAL A 47 -12.52 -14.04 12.53
N GLN A 48 -13.08 -12.85 12.75
CA GLN A 48 -12.29 -11.66 13.13
C GLN A 48 -11.55 -11.88 14.45
N ALA A 49 -12.25 -12.38 15.48
CA ALA A 49 -11.65 -12.68 16.78
C ALA A 49 -10.55 -13.75 16.71
N CYS A 50 -10.61 -14.65 15.72
CA CYS A 50 -9.52 -15.57 15.42
C CYS A 50 -8.34 -14.81 14.81
N LEU A 51 -8.56 -14.05 13.75
CA LEU A 51 -7.52 -13.28 13.04
C LEU A 51 -6.80 -12.29 13.94
N ASP A 52 -7.50 -11.66 14.88
CA ASP A 52 -6.90 -10.71 15.83
C ASP A 52 -5.96 -11.40 16.84
N ARG A 53 -6.11 -12.72 17.03
CA ARG A 53 -5.39 -13.51 18.04
C ARG A 53 -4.32 -14.41 17.44
N THR A 54 -4.58 -14.95 16.25
CA THR A 54 -3.74 -15.96 15.59
C THR A 54 -2.41 -15.35 15.14
N GLU A 55 -1.37 -16.19 15.13
CA GLU A 55 -0.01 -15.86 14.70
C GLU A 55 0.04 -15.26 13.29
N ALA A 56 1.09 -14.50 13.02
CA ALA A 56 1.25 -13.71 11.79
C ALA A 56 1.12 -14.53 10.49
N GLU A 57 1.47 -15.83 10.51
CA GLU A 57 1.47 -16.68 9.32
C GLU A 57 0.06 -16.98 8.78
N THR A 58 -0.87 -17.48 9.61
CA THR A 58 -2.26 -17.75 9.17
C THR A 58 -2.98 -16.48 8.76
N VAL A 59 -2.69 -15.35 9.42
CA VAL A 59 -3.22 -14.04 9.03
C VAL A 59 -2.66 -13.63 7.66
N THR A 60 -1.38 -13.92 7.39
CA THR A 60 -0.75 -13.66 6.10
C THR A 60 -1.36 -14.53 4.99
N GLU A 61 -1.59 -15.81 5.24
CA GLU A 61 -2.26 -16.72 4.30
C GLU A 61 -3.69 -16.22 3.99
N TYR A 62 -4.46 -15.85 5.02
CA TYR A 62 -5.80 -15.29 4.83
C TYR A 62 -5.78 -14.03 3.97
N ARG A 63 -4.85 -13.10 4.25
CA ARG A 63 -4.67 -11.89 3.45
C ARG A 63 -4.34 -12.23 2.00
N TYR A 64 -3.41 -13.14 1.77
CA TYR A 64 -3.01 -13.58 0.43
C TYR A 64 -4.18 -14.16 -0.38
N VAL A 65 -4.93 -15.10 0.21
CA VAL A 65 -6.10 -15.72 -0.45
C VAL A 65 -7.15 -14.66 -0.80
N GLN A 66 -7.37 -13.71 0.10
CA GLN A 66 -8.38 -12.68 -0.12
C GLN A 66 -7.95 -11.61 -1.12
N ASP A 67 -6.67 -11.26 -1.14
CA ASP A 67 -6.05 -10.40 -2.14
C ASP A 67 -6.19 -11.00 -3.55
N CYS A 68 -5.92 -12.30 -3.69
CA CYS A 68 -6.11 -13.04 -4.95
C CYS A 68 -7.58 -12.99 -5.42
N ARG A 69 -8.54 -13.22 -4.50
CA ARG A 69 -9.98 -13.18 -4.82
C ARG A 69 -10.42 -11.80 -5.29
N TYR A 70 -10.00 -10.74 -4.60
CA TYR A 70 -10.33 -9.37 -5.00
C TYR A 70 -9.66 -8.97 -6.29
N THR A 71 -8.39 -9.33 -6.51
CA THR A 71 -7.68 -9.05 -7.76
C THR A 71 -8.35 -9.75 -8.95
N ASN A 72 -8.83 -10.98 -8.78
CA ASN A 72 -9.59 -11.69 -9.81
C ASN A 72 -10.91 -10.98 -10.12
N LEU A 73 -11.64 -10.54 -9.10
CA LEU A 73 -12.88 -9.78 -9.29
C LEU A 73 -12.60 -8.45 -10.00
N PHE A 74 -11.58 -7.71 -9.58
CA PHE A 74 -11.16 -6.47 -10.21
C PHE A 74 -10.86 -6.68 -11.70
N ARG A 75 -10.03 -7.67 -12.05
CA ARG A 75 -9.70 -7.99 -13.45
C ARG A 75 -10.92 -8.33 -14.29
N ALA A 76 -11.89 -9.04 -13.72
CA ALA A 76 -13.10 -9.44 -14.43
C ALA A 76 -14.04 -8.25 -14.74
N TRP A 77 -14.18 -7.29 -13.81
CA TRP A 77 -15.13 -6.19 -13.94
C TRP A 77 -14.52 -4.90 -14.50
N TRP A 78 -13.20 -4.78 -14.47
CA TRP A 78 -12.48 -3.57 -14.93
C TRP A 78 -12.80 -3.14 -16.37
N PRO A 79 -12.80 -4.03 -17.38
CA PRO A 79 -13.10 -3.62 -18.75
C PRO A 79 -14.51 -3.05 -18.91
N ALA A 80 -15.51 -3.68 -18.27
CA ALA A 80 -16.90 -3.22 -18.33
C ALA A 80 -17.09 -1.86 -17.64
N ALA A 81 -16.39 -1.62 -16.53
CA ALA A 81 -16.40 -0.33 -15.85
C ALA A 81 -15.81 0.78 -16.74
N LEU A 82 -14.73 0.52 -17.47
CA LEU A 82 -14.13 1.48 -18.40
C LEU A 82 -15.03 1.81 -19.61
N THR A 83 -15.93 0.90 -19.99
CA THR A 83 -16.90 1.12 -21.07
C THR A 83 -18.17 1.84 -20.63
N GLY A 84 -18.27 2.24 -19.35
CA GLY A 84 -19.39 3.03 -18.83
C GLY A 84 -20.54 2.23 -18.21
N ASP A 85 -20.32 0.96 -17.82
CA ASP A 85 -21.31 0.22 -17.03
C ASP A 85 -21.23 0.63 -15.55
N ASP A 86 -22.25 1.38 -15.07
CA ASP A 86 -22.35 1.88 -13.70
C ASP A 86 -22.34 0.76 -12.64
N LYS A 87 -22.93 -0.40 -12.96
CA LYS A 87 -22.92 -1.55 -12.05
C LYS A 87 -21.52 -2.11 -11.94
N ALA A 88 -20.80 -2.23 -13.05
CA ALA A 88 -19.41 -2.67 -13.05
C ALA A 88 -18.52 -1.68 -12.30
N ALA A 89 -18.71 -0.37 -12.50
CA ALA A 89 -18.01 0.67 -11.77
C ALA A 89 -18.23 0.57 -10.25
N SER A 90 -19.47 0.33 -9.80
CA SER A 90 -19.78 0.12 -8.38
C SER A 90 -19.06 -1.11 -7.80
N VAL A 91 -19.03 -2.23 -8.54
CA VAL A 91 -18.33 -3.45 -8.11
C VAL A 91 -16.82 -3.21 -8.00
N VAL A 92 -16.23 -2.52 -8.99
CA VAL A 92 -14.80 -2.16 -8.99
C VAL A 92 -14.46 -1.27 -7.80
N LEU A 93 -15.22 -0.21 -7.55
CA LEU A 93 -14.98 0.71 -6.42
C LEU A 93 -15.01 -0.02 -5.07
N ARG A 94 -16.01 -0.89 -4.87
CA ARG A 94 -16.11 -1.71 -3.64
C ARG A 94 -14.96 -2.70 -3.50
N THR A 95 -14.46 -3.23 -4.61
CA THR A 95 -13.31 -4.15 -4.62
C THR A 95 -12.02 -3.42 -4.27
N LEU A 96 -11.80 -2.23 -4.84
CA LEU A 96 -10.65 -1.37 -4.52
C LEU A 96 -10.68 -0.93 -3.06
N GLU A 97 -11.84 -0.53 -2.53
CA GLU A 97 -11.98 -0.20 -1.11
C GLU A 97 -11.62 -1.39 -0.20
N ALA A 98 -12.06 -2.60 -0.57
CA ALA A 98 -11.74 -3.82 0.17
C ALA A 98 -10.24 -4.14 0.13
N LEU A 99 -9.57 -3.94 -1.01
CA LEU A 99 -8.11 -4.07 -1.15
C LEU A 99 -7.37 -3.03 -0.29
N SER A 100 -7.79 -1.76 -0.35
CA SER A 100 -7.20 -0.70 0.48
C SER A 100 -7.32 -0.99 1.97
N LYS A 101 -8.45 -1.54 2.41
CA LYS A 101 -8.64 -1.98 3.80
C LYS A 101 -7.76 -3.19 4.16
N LEU A 102 -7.64 -4.16 3.26
CA LEU A 102 -6.83 -5.36 3.46
C LEU A 102 -5.34 -5.04 3.64
N HIS A 103 -4.84 -4.08 2.86
CA HIS A 103 -3.44 -3.61 2.87
C HIS A 103 -3.20 -2.42 3.80
N GLY A 104 -4.23 -1.93 4.48
CA GLY A 104 -4.12 -0.82 5.44
C GLY A 104 -3.88 0.56 4.82
N LEU A 105 -4.06 0.72 3.50
CA LEU A 105 -3.90 2.00 2.78
C LEU A 105 -4.95 3.05 3.17
N ASN A 106 -6.09 2.59 3.71
CA ASN A 106 -7.20 3.45 4.14
C ASN A 106 -7.24 3.66 5.65
N ARG A 107 -6.15 3.35 6.38
CA ARG A 107 -6.01 3.81 7.75
C ARG A 107 -5.85 5.32 7.68
N ASP A 108 -6.83 6.05 8.23
CA ASP A 108 -6.55 7.39 8.68
C ASP A 108 -5.28 7.28 9.52
N THR A 109 -4.18 7.86 9.05
CA THR A 109 -3.05 8.15 9.90
C THR A 109 -3.60 9.17 10.88
N GLY A 110 -4.25 8.66 11.94
CA GLY A 110 -4.72 9.47 13.03
C GLY A 110 -3.60 10.46 13.33
N THR A 111 -3.98 11.71 13.48
CA THR A 111 -3.12 12.86 13.79
C THR A 111 -2.43 12.73 15.16
N ASP A 112 -1.99 11.52 15.50
CA ASP A 112 -1.04 11.14 16.52
C ASP A 112 0.26 10.64 15.84
N ASN A 113 0.63 11.26 14.72
CA ASN A 113 2.02 11.25 14.31
C ASN A 113 2.77 12.19 15.27
N ALA A 114 3.23 11.67 16.41
CA ALA A 114 4.29 12.33 17.20
C ALA A 114 5.59 12.53 16.37
N ALA A 115 5.63 11.99 15.15
CA ALA A 115 6.68 12.13 14.16
C ALA A 115 6.26 12.89 12.87
N SER A 116 5.09 13.54 12.81
CA SER A 116 4.80 14.45 11.70
C SER A 116 5.43 15.78 12.02
N MET A 117 6.54 16.07 11.35
CA MET A 117 7.14 17.39 11.40
C MET A 117 6.07 18.43 11.11
N SER A 118 6.01 19.44 11.97
CA SER A 118 5.19 20.62 11.73
C SER A 118 5.57 21.26 10.39
N PRO A 119 4.65 22.01 9.76
CA PRO A 119 4.96 22.75 8.54
C PRO A 119 6.21 23.64 8.67
N ALA A 120 6.46 24.19 9.86
CA ALA A 120 7.65 25.00 10.14
C ALA A 120 8.94 24.16 10.21
N GLU A 121 8.91 23.00 10.86
CA GLU A 121 10.05 22.07 10.89
C GLU A 121 10.35 21.52 9.49
N PHE A 122 9.33 21.27 8.68
CA PHE A 122 9.48 20.88 7.28
C PHE A 122 10.12 21.98 6.44
N GLN A 123 9.69 23.23 6.60
CA GLN A 123 10.32 24.38 5.95
C GLN A 123 11.78 24.54 6.37
N GLN A 124 12.10 24.35 7.65
CA GLN A 124 13.47 24.43 8.15
C GLN A 124 14.36 23.31 7.57
N ARG A 125 13.88 22.06 7.52
CA ARG A 125 14.62 20.95 6.92
C ARG A 125 14.80 21.08 5.41
N LEU A 126 13.80 21.63 4.72
CA LEU A 126 13.93 21.96 3.31
C LEU A 126 14.97 23.04 3.07
N ALA A 127 14.99 24.10 3.89
CA ALA A 127 16.00 25.15 3.80
C ALA A 127 17.41 24.58 4.03
N GLU A 128 17.59 23.74 5.05
CA GLU A 128 18.85 23.05 5.35
C GLU A 128 19.30 22.17 4.16
N TYR A 129 18.38 21.44 3.52
CA TYR A 129 18.71 20.61 2.36
C TYR A 129 19.11 21.44 1.13
N VAL A 130 18.41 22.55 0.87
CA VAL A 130 18.74 23.47 -0.23
C VAL A 130 20.11 24.11 -0.01
N GLU A 131 20.44 24.46 1.23
CA GLU A 131 21.75 24.99 1.62
C GLU A 131 22.87 23.95 1.42
N LEU A 132 22.62 22.69 1.79
CA LEU A 132 23.56 21.59 1.58
C LEU A 132 23.78 21.28 0.07
N ALA A 133 22.71 21.35 -0.72
CA ALA A 133 22.76 21.14 -2.17
C ALA A 133 23.50 22.27 -2.91
N THR A 134 23.36 23.52 -2.45
CA THR A 134 24.02 24.69 -3.05
C THR A 134 25.50 24.80 -2.66
N THR A 135 25.87 24.40 -1.45
CA THR A 135 27.28 24.34 -0.99
C THR A 135 28.07 23.22 -1.67
N THR A 136 27.45 22.05 -1.90
CA THR A 136 28.06 20.95 -2.66
C THR A 136 28.32 21.34 -4.13
N THR A 137 27.41 22.11 -4.74
CA THR A 137 27.57 22.58 -6.13
C THR A 137 28.62 23.70 -6.24
N THR A 138 28.74 24.58 -5.25
CA THR A 138 29.72 25.69 -5.26
C THR A 138 31.16 25.22 -5.07
N SER A 139 31.41 24.18 -4.25
CA SER A 139 32.77 23.65 -4.07
C SER A 139 33.30 22.87 -5.27
N ALA A 140 32.43 22.37 -6.16
CA ALA A 140 32.83 21.68 -7.38
C ALA A 140 33.23 22.64 -8.52
N ALA A 141 32.84 23.92 -8.45
CA ALA A 141 33.06 24.90 -9.51
C ALA A 141 34.36 25.73 -9.38
N LEU A 142 35.15 25.57 -8.31
CA LEU A 142 36.34 26.43 -8.05
C LEU A 142 37.72 25.77 -8.27
N THR A 143 37.81 24.63 -8.99
CA THR A 143 39.09 23.98 -9.33
C THR A 143 39.32 23.80 -10.83
N THR A 144 39.30 24.90 -11.60
CA THR A 144 40.08 24.99 -12.84
C THR A 144 40.56 26.43 -13.03
N GLY A 145 41.70 26.74 -12.43
CA GLY A 145 42.50 27.89 -12.82
C GLY A 145 43.46 27.49 -13.94
N GLY A 146 43.77 28.44 -14.83
CA GLY A 146 45.00 28.40 -15.62
C GLY A 146 44.85 28.78 -17.10
N ASP A 147 45.20 30.03 -17.37
CA ASP A 147 45.90 30.50 -18.56
C ASP A 147 45.14 30.73 -19.88
N THR A 148 44.76 32.01 -20.07
CA THR A 148 44.85 32.67 -21.37
C THR A 148 46.25 33.25 -21.57
N PRO A 149 46.76 33.21 -22.82
CA PRO A 149 47.37 34.41 -23.36
C PRO A 149 46.70 34.82 -24.67
N THR A 150 46.24 36.06 -24.64
CA THR A 150 46.10 37.05 -25.71
C THR A 150 46.87 36.74 -27.00
N SER A 151 46.19 36.80 -28.16
CA SER A 151 46.79 37.41 -29.35
C SER A 151 45.72 37.87 -30.35
N THR A 152 45.79 39.16 -30.62
CA THR A 152 45.06 39.98 -31.60
C THR A 152 45.37 39.56 -33.03
N GLY A 153 44.36 39.50 -33.90
CA GLY A 153 44.54 39.26 -35.34
C GLY A 153 43.25 39.47 -36.11
N ASP A 154 43.13 40.67 -36.65
CA ASP A 154 42.09 41.21 -37.53
C ASP A 154 42.02 40.50 -38.90
N THR A 155 41.03 40.88 -39.72
CA THR A 155 40.79 40.61 -41.16
C THR A 155 39.96 39.35 -41.50
N THR A 156 38.71 39.48 -41.97
CA THR A 156 38.24 39.93 -43.31
C THR A 156 38.34 38.82 -44.37
N THR A 157 37.19 38.58 -45.03
CA THR A 157 37.01 37.87 -46.33
C THR A 157 37.14 36.34 -46.27
N ALA A 158 36.41 35.49 -46.98
CA ALA A 158 35.17 35.42 -47.75
C ALA A 158 35.20 34.01 -48.38
N LEU A 159 34.06 33.43 -48.76
CA LEU A 159 33.93 32.30 -49.71
C LEU A 159 34.54 30.98 -49.14
N GLU A 160 34.10 29.75 -49.38
CA GLU A 160 33.54 29.00 -50.50
C GLU A 160 32.81 27.80 -49.83
N GLU A 161 31.60 27.41 -50.25
CA GLU A 161 31.35 26.30 -51.18
C GLU A 161 31.87 24.91 -50.75
N ASN A 162 31.05 23.91 -51.09
CA ASN A 162 31.33 22.47 -51.12
C ASN A 162 31.37 21.71 -49.78
N ASN A 163 30.88 20.47 -49.67
CA ASN A 163 30.13 19.58 -50.57
C ASN A 163 29.82 18.32 -49.76
N GLN A 164 28.66 17.73 -50.05
CA GLN A 164 28.25 16.34 -49.84
C GLN A 164 27.79 15.89 -48.45
#